data_AF-A0A812W616-F1
#
_entry.id   AF-A0A812W616-F1
#
_cell.length_a   1.000
_cell.length_b   1.000
_cell.length_c   1.000
_cell.angle_alpha   90.00
_cell.angle_beta   90.00
_cell.angle_gamma   90.00
#
_symmetry.space_group_name_H-M   'P 1'
#
loop_
_entity.id
_entity.type
_entity.pdbx_description
1 polymer ?
#
loop_
_entity_poly.entity_id
_entity_poly.type
_entity_poly.pdbx_seq_one_letter_code
_entity_poly.pdbx_strand_id
1 'polypeptide(L)'
;MSATDISTIGVIGSGQMGGGIAQVAATAGIGAIAFDTSEGQLEKCKKLHEKLMARAVEKERMTQDEADAALKRITYTTRMSDLDSVDWIVEAAVENAEIKKKIFAQLAEMHADDDVVLATNTSSISITEIATACGDAADRVVGMHFFNPVPIMKLVEVISGLQTSDEVVQRTVALSERMGKTPLIANDRAGFVSNRAFYAWMEGVAEPEAIDGIMKLGCNFPMGPLRLADFIGLDTCVHIMDVLADGLNNDRYRACPLLKQLVTRQRRIAKRLKWTAIAVACAFALLALWHTGYRLTAPSRAVGVDSTGVPPSNARSDSLTVLAYNIAHGRGLARSNWDGGSATERRQRLDAIASVLREAGADVVVLNEVDFDAPWSGGVDQALVLARAAGYPHVARQRNVDVSLPFFGVKFGNAVLSRFPIRGARLIDLPAYRPAEAFAFGKKQGLLVDLELPNGKPIRAFAVHLDARDEATRVESALRLIAACQESEAPLIAAGDFNAHAPGSAGAPVDATGRNTIKTLVESGRLTPALLGPAESAGFTFPSSTPTRTLDWVFATSHFRATDFRVIDSPLSDHLPVLA
;
A
#
# COMPACT_ATOMS: atom_id res chain seq x y z
N MET A 1 30.82 24.63 21.52
CA MET A 1 29.63 24.34 22.37
C MET A 1 29.01 23.00 21.98
N SER A 2 28.40 22.24 22.90
CA SER A 2 27.69 21.00 22.54
C SER A 2 26.31 21.32 21.93
N ALA A 3 25.74 20.42 21.13
CA ALA A 3 24.40 20.65 20.53
C ALA A 3 23.26 20.79 21.56
N THR A 4 23.50 20.35 22.79
CA THR A 4 22.61 20.56 23.95
C THR A 4 22.64 21.99 24.51
N ASP A 5 23.64 22.80 24.13
CA ASP A 5 23.82 24.17 24.63
C ASP A 5 23.17 25.24 23.73
N ILE A 6 22.75 24.87 22.51
CA ILE A 6 22.11 25.79 21.55
C ILE A 6 20.74 26.19 22.07
N SER A 7 20.57 27.45 22.44
CA SER A 7 19.36 27.99 23.03
C SER A 7 18.54 28.76 22.00
N THR A 8 19.20 29.49 21.10
CA THR A 8 18.54 30.32 20.08
C THR A 8 19.21 30.19 18.72
N ILE A 9 18.40 30.03 17.66
CA ILE A 9 18.86 30.12 16.28
C ILE A 9 18.38 31.40 15.60
N GLY A 10 19.23 31.98 14.76
CA GLY A 10 18.86 33.01 13.78
C GLY A 10 18.48 32.37 12.46
N VAL A 11 17.38 32.80 11.85
CA VAL A 11 16.92 32.32 10.53
C VAL A 11 16.79 33.51 9.60
N ILE A 12 17.58 33.54 8.53
CA ILE A 12 17.59 34.66 7.57
C ILE A 12 16.69 34.31 6.39
N GLY A 13 15.65 35.11 6.19
CA GLY A 13 14.58 34.89 5.23
C GLY A 13 13.36 34.29 5.89
N SER A 14 12.19 34.90 5.69
CA SER A 14 10.89 34.48 6.25
C SER A 14 9.97 33.81 5.23
N GLY A 15 10.54 33.41 4.07
CA GLY A 15 9.85 32.65 3.04
C GLY A 15 9.48 31.23 3.50
N GLN A 16 9.04 30.41 2.56
CA GLN A 16 8.55 29.06 2.84
C GLN A 16 9.57 28.17 3.58
N MET A 17 10.85 28.23 3.19
CA MET A 17 11.91 27.45 3.83
C MET A 17 12.29 28.02 5.19
N GLY A 18 12.66 29.30 5.25
CA GLY A 18 13.09 29.93 6.50
C GLY A 18 12.00 29.94 7.58
N GLY A 19 10.74 30.23 7.23
CA GLY A 19 9.62 30.07 8.16
C GLY A 19 9.51 28.62 8.67
N GLY A 20 9.55 27.64 7.78
CA GLY A 20 9.53 26.23 8.16
C GLY A 20 10.68 25.80 9.08
N ILE A 21 11.88 26.36 8.89
CA ILE A 21 13.05 26.12 9.76
C ILE A 21 12.82 26.73 11.15
N ALA A 22 12.39 27.99 11.21
CA ALA A 22 12.07 28.66 12.47
C ALA A 22 10.96 27.92 13.24
N GLN A 23 9.94 27.43 12.53
CA GLN A 23 8.87 26.62 13.09
C GLN A 23 9.41 25.32 13.71
N VAL A 24 10.25 24.56 12.98
CA VAL A 24 10.82 23.30 13.46
C VAL A 24 11.66 23.51 14.71
N ALA A 25 12.52 24.54 14.73
CA ALA A 25 13.33 24.89 15.89
C ALA A 25 12.47 25.19 17.11
N ALA A 26 11.44 26.02 16.95
CA ALA A 26 10.52 26.38 18.02
C ALA A 26 9.76 25.18 18.60
N THR A 27 9.33 24.25 17.75
CA THR A 27 8.67 23.00 18.20
C THR A 27 9.63 22.03 18.89
N ALA A 28 10.92 22.07 18.54
CA ALA A 28 11.97 21.32 19.23
C ALA A 28 12.41 21.98 20.56
N GLY A 29 11.75 23.07 20.97
CA GLY A 29 12.05 23.79 22.21
C GLY A 29 13.21 24.78 22.11
N ILE A 30 13.67 25.11 20.90
CA ILE A 30 14.78 26.04 20.64
C ILE A 30 14.19 27.40 20.27
N GLY A 31 14.75 28.49 20.80
CA GLY A 31 14.39 29.85 20.39
C GLY A 31 14.70 30.11 18.92
N ALA A 32 13.87 30.86 18.22
CA ALA A 32 14.09 31.20 16.81
C ALA A 32 13.87 32.70 16.57
N ILE A 33 14.85 33.37 15.99
CA ILE A 33 14.74 34.75 15.52
C ILE A 33 14.67 34.73 13.99
N ALA A 34 13.47 34.94 13.45
CA ALA A 34 13.23 35.01 12.02
C ALA A 34 13.43 36.44 11.52
N PHE A 35 14.48 36.64 10.72
CA PHE A 35 14.83 37.92 10.11
C PHE A 35 14.39 37.98 8.64
N ASP A 36 13.83 39.11 8.22
CA ASP A 36 13.57 39.43 6.81
C ASP A 36 13.62 40.95 6.61
N THR A 37 14.01 41.43 5.43
CA THR A 37 14.01 42.86 5.15
C THR A 37 12.60 43.42 4.92
N SER A 38 11.62 42.55 4.70
CA SER A 38 10.22 42.92 4.47
C SER A 38 9.31 42.60 5.66
N GLU A 39 8.77 43.63 6.31
CA GLU A 39 7.71 43.48 7.33
C GLU A 39 6.50 42.68 6.81
N GLY A 40 6.13 42.91 5.55
CA GLY A 40 5.02 42.20 4.92
C GLY A 40 5.26 40.70 4.76
N GLN A 41 6.52 40.26 4.60
CA GLN A 41 6.88 38.84 4.55
C GLN A 41 6.88 38.23 5.96
N LEU A 42 7.38 38.95 6.97
CA LEU A 42 7.34 38.52 8.37
C LEU A 42 5.89 38.32 8.84
N GLU A 43 4.98 39.23 8.52
CA GLU A 43 3.58 39.12 8.90
C GLU A 43 2.89 37.91 8.23
N LYS A 44 3.24 37.61 6.96
CA LYS A 44 2.76 36.40 6.27
C LYS A 44 3.32 35.13 6.93
N CYS A 45 4.61 35.13 7.28
CA CYS A 45 5.29 34.03 7.96
C CYS A 45 4.63 33.74 9.32
N LYS A 46 4.40 34.79 10.13
CA LYS A 46 3.72 34.70 11.42
C LYS A 46 2.32 34.09 11.30
N LYS A 47 1.49 34.61 10.39
CA LYS A 47 0.15 34.04 10.12
C LYS A 47 0.20 32.59 9.65
N LEU A 48 1.22 32.24 8.86
CA LEU A 48 1.42 30.86 8.42
C LEU A 48 1.74 29.94 9.60
N HIS A 49 2.62 30.35 10.52
CA HIS A 49 2.91 29.58 11.73
C HIS A 49 1.67 29.37 12.59
N GLU A 50 0.93 30.45 12.90
CA GLU A 50 -0.34 30.37 13.67
C GLU A 50 -1.31 29.37 13.04
N LYS A 51 -1.50 29.46 11.71
CA LYS A 51 -2.37 28.55 10.96
C LYS A 51 -1.89 27.10 10.98
N LEU A 52 -0.61 26.86 10.78
CA LEU A 52 -0.05 25.50 10.71
C LEU A 52 -0.07 24.82 12.08
N MET A 53 0.23 25.56 13.16
CA MET A 53 0.14 25.04 14.53
C MET A 53 -1.30 24.74 14.92
N ALA A 54 -2.24 25.66 14.66
CA ALA A 54 -3.67 25.42 14.91
C ALA A 54 -4.17 24.15 14.20
N ARG A 55 -3.74 23.93 12.95
CA ARG A 55 -4.08 22.72 12.18
C ARG A 55 -3.42 21.45 12.74
N ALA A 56 -2.24 21.56 13.35
CA ALA A 56 -1.59 20.43 14.00
C ALA A 56 -2.32 20.04 15.29
N VAL A 57 -2.84 21.02 16.03
CA VAL A 57 -3.70 20.82 17.21
C VAL A 57 -5.03 20.17 16.81
N GLU A 58 -5.71 20.69 15.78
CA GLU A 58 -6.96 20.11 15.25
C GLU A 58 -6.82 18.64 14.84
N LYS A 59 -5.63 18.25 14.37
CA LYS A 59 -5.30 16.88 13.96
C LYS A 59 -4.71 16.02 15.08
N GLU A 60 -4.75 16.50 16.32
CA GLU A 60 -4.22 15.82 17.52
C GLU A 60 -2.75 15.40 17.37
N ARG A 61 -1.95 16.16 16.60
CA ARG A 61 -0.51 15.92 16.41
C ARG A 61 0.36 16.66 17.43
N MET A 62 -0.21 17.66 18.09
CA MET A 62 0.38 18.40 19.20
C MET A 62 -0.74 19.01 20.05
N THR A 63 -0.45 19.36 21.31
CA THR A 63 -1.38 20.03 22.22
C THR A 63 -1.42 21.54 22.00
N GLN A 64 -2.47 22.21 22.49
CA GLN A 64 -2.57 23.67 22.43
C GLN A 64 -1.43 24.35 23.20
N ASP A 65 -1.08 23.83 24.38
CA ASP A 65 0.00 24.37 25.21
C ASP A 65 1.37 24.28 24.50
N GLU A 66 1.64 23.16 23.81
CA GLU A 66 2.85 23.00 23.00
C GLU A 66 2.90 23.97 21.81
N ALA A 67 1.76 24.19 21.15
CA ALA A 67 1.64 25.15 20.05
C ALA A 67 1.89 26.59 20.52
N ASP A 68 1.27 26.99 21.63
CA ASP A 68 1.42 28.32 22.22
C ASP A 68 2.86 28.55 22.72
N ALA A 69 3.47 27.53 23.33
CA ALA A 69 4.86 27.59 23.76
C ALA A 69 5.82 27.72 22.56
N ALA A 70 5.58 26.99 21.47
CA ALA A 70 6.38 27.11 20.25
C ALA A 70 6.25 28.51 19.63
N LEU A 71 5.03 29.05 19.50
CA LEU A 71 4.83 30.39 18.93
C LEU A 71 5.53 31.48 19.76
N LYS A 72 5.52 31.36 21.10
CA LYS A 72 6.24 32.28 22.00
C LYS A 72 7.77 32.24 21.86
N ARG A 73 8.33 31.15 21.32
CA ARG A 73 9.78 31.01 21.04
C ARG A 73 10.21 31.68 19.75
N ILE A 74 9.28 32.12 18.89
CA ILE A 74 9.59 32.75 17.61
C ILE A 74 9.51 34.27 17.73
N THR A 75 10.63 34.94 17.52
CA THR A 75 10.73 36.39 17.38
C THR A 75 10.88 36.74 15.90
N TYR A 76 10.18 37.79 15.43
CA TYR A 76 10.25 38.27 14.05
C TYR A 76 10.87 39.66 14.05
N THR A 77 11.86 39.89 13.19
CA THR A 77 12.58 41.16 13.16
C THR A 77 13.03 41.57 11.75
N THR A 78 13.12 42.87 11.52
CA THR A 78 13.73 43.47 10.33
C THR A 78 15.13 44.02 10.58
N ARG A 79 15.66 43.84 11.80
CA ARG A 79 16.99 44.32 12.18
C ARG A 79 17.98 43.16 12.26
N MET A 80 19.04 43.24 11.48
CA MET A 80 20.10 42.21 11.49
C MET A 80 20.80 42.13 12.85
N SER A 81 20.98 43.26 13.54
CA SER A 81 21.60 43.34 14.88
C SER A 81 20.86 42.55 15.96
N ASP A 82 19.59 42.19 15.75
CA ASP A 82 18.87 41.34 16.71
C ASP A 82 19.37 39.87 16.64
N LEU A 83 20.25 39.54 15.69
CA LEU A 83 20.92 38.24 15.58
C LEU A 83 22.26 38.17 16.34
N ASP A 84 22.76 39.27 16.93
CA ASP A 84 24.07 39.30 17.61
C ASP A 84 24.18 38.25 18.74
N SER A 85 23.07 37.88 19.37
CA SER A 85 23.04 36.97 20.53
C SER A 85 22.56 35.55 20.22
N VAL A 86 22.60 35.10 18.96
CA VAL A 86 22.21 33.73 18.60
C VAL A 86 23.39 32.76 18.66
N ASP A 87 23.10 31.48 18.88
CA ASP A 87 24.13 30.43 18.95
C ASP A 87 24.39 29.77 17.58
N TRP A 88 23.48 29.98 16.61
CA TRP A 88 23.50 29.34 15.30
C TRP A 88 22.72 30.15 14.28
N ILE A 89 23.19 30.23 13.04
CA ILE A 89 22.47 30.90 11.95
C ILE A 89 22.14 29.91 10.83
N VAL A 90 20.91 29.97 10.30
CA VAL A 90 20.50 29.27 9.08
C VAL A 90 19.96 30.27 8.06
N GLU A 91 20.70 30.44 6.97
CA GLU A 91 20.34 31.31 5.85
C GLU A 91 19.43 30.58 4.85
N ALA A 92 18.26 31.17 4.56
CA ALA A 92 17.25 30.67 3.62
C ALA A 92 16.61 31.82 2.82
N ALA A 93 17.41 32.82 2.46
CA ALA A 93 17.02 33.94 1.60
C ALA A 93 17.07 33.53 0.11
N VAL A 94 16.92 34.51 -0.78
CA VAL A 94 16.88 34.32 -2.23
C VAL A 94 18.10 33.56 -2.73
N GLU A 95 17.89 32.62 -3.65
CA GLU A 95 18.93 31.77 -4.24
C GLU A 95 19.80 32.56 -5.25
N ASN A 96 20.62 33.46 -4.73
CA ASN A 96 21.56 34.27 -5.50
C ASN A 96 22.93 34.33 -4.80
N ALA A 97 23.99 33.89 -5.47
CA ALA A 97 25.32 33.77 -4.89
C ALA A 97 25.87 35.08 -4.34
N GLU A 98 25.70 36.20 -5.06
CA GLU A 98 26.19 37.51 -4.62
C GLU A 98 25.45 38.03 -3.39
N ILE A 99 24.13 37.80 -3.31
CA ILE A 99 23.35 38.14 -2.11
C ILE A 99 23.81 37.29 -0.92
N LYS A 100 23.96 35.98 -1.10
CA LYS A 100 24.40 35.08 -0.02
C LYS A 100 25.81 35.43 0.46
N LYS A 101 26.77 35.67 -0.44
CA LYS A 101 28.12 36.14 -0.07
C LYS A 101 28.08 37.42 0.77
N LYS A 102 27.25 38.40 0.39
CA LYS A 102 27.08 39.64 1.18
C LYS A 102 26.51 39.38 2.57
N ILE A 103 25.48 38.53 2.67
CA ILE A 103 24.90 38.13 3.96
C ILE A 103 25.98 37.46 4.80
N PHE A 104 26.68 36.47 4.25
CA PHE A 104 27.69 35.70 4.98
C PHE A 104 28.91 36.54 5.39
N ALA A 105 29.34 37.50 4.58
CA ALA A 105 30.37 38.47 4.97
C ALA A 105 29.92 39.33 6.16
N GLN A 106 28.68 39.82 6.14
CA GLN A 106 28.11 40.60 7.23
C GLN A 106 27.99 39.76 8.52
N LEU A 107 27.60 38.50 8.42
CA LEU A 107 27.51 37.59 9.56
C LEU A 107 28.88 37.23 10.13
N ALA A 108 29.88 37.03 9.27
CA ALA A 108 31.24 36.77 9.70
C ALA A 108 31.84 37.97 10.44
N GLU A 109 31.54 39.20 10.01
CA GLU A 109 31.92 40.42 10.72
C GLU A 109 31.19 40.56 12.06
N MET A 110 29.87 40.31 12.07
CA MET A 110 29.02 40.37 13.27
C MET A 110 29.46 39.38 14.36
N HIS A 111 29.89 38.19 13.96
CA HIS A 111 30.32 37.11 14.86
C HIS A 111 31.81 36.82 14.73
N ALA A 112 32.63 37.86 14.56
CA ALA A 112 34.09 37.73 14.42
C ALA A 112 34.74 37.15 15.68
N ASP A 113 34.22 37.50 16.86
CA ASP A 113 34.78 37.10 18.17
C ASP A 113 34.07 35.88 18.79
N ASP A 114 33.07 35.31 18.12
CA ASP A 114 32.22 34.23 18.65
C ASP A 114 32.32 32.93 17.83
N ASP A 115 31.95 31.79 18.44
CA ASP A 115 31.92 30.45 17.83
C ASP A 115 30.52 30.08 17.27
N VAL A 116 29.90 31.04 16.58
CA VAL A 116 28.59 30.85 15.90
C VAL A 116 28.79 30.12 14.57
N VAL A 117 28.01 29.07 14.34
CA VAL A 117 28.00 28.36 13.04
C VAL A 117 27.12 29.08 12.04
N LEU A 118 27.63 29.23 10.82
CA LEU A 118 26.97 29.93 9.73
C LEU A 118 26.48 28.91 8.70
N ALA A 119 25.23 28.47 8.84
CA ALA A 119 24.65 27.48 7.93
C ALA A 119 23.84 28.13 6.80
N THR A 120 23.79 27.50 5.63
CA THR A 120 22.88 27.87 4.52
C THR A 120 22.01 26.71 4.09
N ASN A 121 20.76 26.99 3.78
CA ASN A 121 19.78 26.08 3.18
C ASN A 121 19.87 26.05 1.64
N THR A 122 20.92 26.62 1.03
CA THR A 122 21.05 26.66 -0.43
C THR A 122 20.95 25.27 -1.06
N SER A 123 20.30 25.22 -2.21
CA SER A 123 20.06 23.99 -2.98
C SER A 123 20.95 23.88 -4.22
N SER A 124 21.74 24.91 -4.51
CA SER A 124 22.42 25.03 -5.82
C SER A 124 23.73 25.80 -5.79
N ILE A 125 23.99 26.57 -4.75
CA ILE A 125 25.21 27.38 -4.62
C ILE A 125 26.22 26.61 -3.78
N SER A 126 27.49 26.64 -4.20
CA SER A 126 28.56 25.94 -3.49
C SER A 126 28.78 26.53 -2.10
N ILE A 127 28.89 25.65 -1.10
CA ILE A 127 29.23 26.03 0.28
C ILE A 127 30.63 26.64 0.32
N THR A 128 31.57 26.04 -0.40
CA THR A 128 32.94 26.53 -0.59
C THR A 128 32.96 27.93 -1.18
N GLU A 129 32.12 28.20 -2.19
CA GLU A 129 32.00 29.52 -2.81
C GLU A 129 31.48 30.57 -1.82
N ILE A 130 30.45 30.24 -1.03
CA ILE A 130 29.91 31.15 0.00
C ILE A 130 30.95 31.42 1.08
N ALA A 131 31.68 30.40 1.52
CA ALA A 131 32.70 30.49 2.56
C ALA A 131 33.86 31.45 2.18
N THR A 132 34.12 31.67 0.89
CA THR A 132 35.16 32.63 0.45
C THR A 132 34.91 34.07 0.92
N ALA A 133 33.65 34.42 1.20
CA ALA A 133 33.27 35.75 1.68
C ALA A 133 33.42 35.93 3.21
N CYS A 134 33.76 34.86 3.96
CA CYS A 134 33.74 34.84 5.42
C CYS A 134 35.10 35.03 6.09
N GLY A 135 36.19 35.14 5.32
CA GLY A 135 37.54 35.30 5.87
C GLY A 135 37.91 34.18 6.86
N ASP A 136 38.32 34.55 8.07
CA ASP A 136 38.72 33.63 9.13
C ASP A 136 37.57 32.76 9.66
N ALA A 137 36.31 33.15 9.41
CA ALA A 137 35.13 32.36 9.78
C ALA A 137 34.74 31.29 8.74
N ALA A 138 35.52 31.11 7.66
CA ALA A 138 35.19 30.19 6.58
C ALA A 138 35.04 28.73 7.03
N ASP A 139 35.73 28.32 8.09
CA ASP A 139 35.66 26.98 8.68
C ASP A 139 34.37 26.71 9.46
N ARG A 140 33.63 27.77 9.80
CA ARG A 140 32.31 27.75 10.45
C ARG A 140 31.13 27.74 9.47
N VAL A 141 31.40 27.75 8.17
CA VAL A 141 30.37 27.76 7.12
C VAL A 141 30.00 26.34 6.72
N VAL A 142 28.71 26.01 6.70
CA VAL A 142 28.20 24.66 6.38
C VAL A 142 26.89 24.72 5.61
N GLY A 143 26.61 23.71 4.79
CA GLY A 143 25.26 23.52 4.24
C GLY A 143 24.39 22.76 5.24
N MET A 144 23.21 23.29 5.55
CA MET A 144 22.17 22.63 6.35
C MET A 144 20.88 22.65 5.54
N HIS A 145 20.78 21.76 4.56
CA HIS A 145 19.75 21.79 3.54
C HIS A 145 18.52 20.98 3.97
N PHE A 146 17.44 21.70 4.26
CA PHE A 146 16.13 21.19 4.58
C PHE A 146 15.28 21.00 3.32
N PHE A 147 14.29 20.10 3.41
CA PHE A 147 13.40 19.78 2.30
C PHE A 147 12.00 20.31 2.55
N ASN A 148 11.39 20.86 1.51
CA ASN A 148 10.01 21.35 1.59
C ASN A 148 8.98 20.20 1.51
N PRO A 149 7.92 20.17 2.36
CA PRO A 149 7.65 21.04 3.51
C PRO A 149 8.49 20.72 4.75
N VAL A 150 9.21 21.73 5.26
CA VAL A 150 10.22 21.57 6.32
C VAL A 150 9.69 20.87 7.58
N PRO A 151 8.49 21.18 8.14
CA PRO A 151 7.99 20.48 9.31
C PRO A 151 7.68 18.99 9.07
N ILE A 152 7.42 18.59 7.82
CA ILE A 152 7.00 17.23 7.47
C ILE A 152 8.19 16.38 7.03
N MET A 153 9.09 16.95 6.24
CA MET A 153 10.24 16.22 5.71
C MET A 153 11.23 15.90 6.82
N LYS A 154 11.68 14.65 6.87
CA LYS A 154 12.56 14.16 7.93
C LYS A 154 14.04 14.44 7.67
N LEU A 155 14.43 14.63 6.41
CA LEU A 155 15.83 14.77 6.00
C LEU A 155 16.38 16.18 6.24
N VAL A 156 17.63 16.24 6.68
CA VAL A 156 18.52 17.39 6.50
C VAL A 156 19.80 16.87 5.84
N GLU A 157 20.24 17.49 4.75
CA GLU A 157 21.58 17.26 4.21
C GLU A 157 22.57 18.20 4.90
N VAL A 158 23.64 17.62 5.44
CA VAL A 158 24.75 18.37 6.06
C VAL A 158 25.90 18.40 5.06
N ILE A 159 26.10 19.54 4.42
CA ILE A 159 27.05 19.69 3.31
C ILE A 159 28.34 20.36 3.79
N SER A 160 29.45 19.63 3.71
CA SER A 160 30.79 20.15 4.02
C SER A 160 31.38 20.86 2.80
N GLY A 161 31.69 22.15 2.96
CA GLY A 161 32.59 22.88 2.05
C GLY A 161 34.04 22.46 2.28
N LEU A 162 34.96 22.95 1.44
CA LEU A 162 36.39 22.63 1.58
C LEU A 162 37.01 23.15 2.88
N GLN A 163 36.53 24.29 3.37
CA GLN A 163 37.02 24.93 4.58
C GLN A 163 36.30 24.44 5.84
N THR A 164 35.09 23.87 5.70
CA THR A 164 34.24 23.48 6.84
C THR A 164 34.97 22.51 7.75
N SER A 165 35.01 22.82 9.05
CA SER A 165 35.63 21.93 10.02
C SER A 165 34.76 20.71 10.35
N ASP A 166 35.39 19.58 10.67
CA ASP A 166 34.69 18.36 11.10
C ASP A 166 33.83 18.62 12.35
N GLU A 167 34.28 19.50 13.25
CA GLU A 167 33.52 19.90 14.44
C GLU A 167 32.19 20.54 14.08
N VAL A 168 32.20 21.46 13.10
CA VAL A 168 30.98 22.14 12.61
C VAL A 168 30.02 21.13 11.97
N VAL A 169 30.52 20.16 11.21
CA VAL A 169 29.70 19.07 10.64
C VAL A 169 29.02 18.28 11.76
N GLN A 170 29.76 17.86 12.80
CA GLN A 170 29.19 17.08 13.91
C GLN A 170 28.19 17.89 14.74
N ARG A 171 28.47 19.18 15.00
CA ARG A 171 27.51 20.08 15.68
C ARG A 171 26.23 20.24 14.85
N THR A 172 26.34 20.32 13.53
CA THR A 172 25.18 20.43 12.62
C THR A 172 24.34 19.15 12.61
N VAL A 173 24.99 17.98 12.61
CA VAL A 173 24.34 16.67 12.73
C VAL A 173 23.55 16.60 14.03
N ALA A 174 24.17 16.90 15.17
CA ALA A 174 23.53 16.81 16.47
C ALA A 174 22.38 17.83 16.65
N LEU A 175 22.52 19.05 16.11
CA LEU A 175 21.42 20.02 16.08
C LEU A 175 20.25 19.53 15.23
N SER A 176 20.53 18.94 14.06
CA SER A 176 19.50 18.38 13.18
C SER A 176 18.71 17.26 13.88
N GLU A 177 19.39 16.36 14.58
CA GLU A 177 18.76 15.29 15.37
C GLU A 177 17.88 15.86 16.49
N ARG A 178 18.37 16.89 17.21
CA ARG A 178 17.60 17.59 18.24
C ARG A 178 16.33 18.25 17.67
N MET A 179 16.39 18.74 16.43
CA MET A 179 15.22 19.23 15.68
C MET A 179 14.29 18.13 15.16
N GLY A 180 14.51 16.86 15.54
CA GLY A 180 13.72 15.71 15.11
C GLY A 180 13.96 15.31 13.65
N LYS A 181 15.10 15.71 13.07
CA LYS A 181 15.49 15.39 11.69
C LYS A 181 16.49 14.23 11.66
N THR A 182 16.67 13.68 10.47
CA THR A 182 17.67 12.67 10.14
C THR A 182 18.73 13.35 9.28
N PRO A 183 19.89 13.71 9.84
CA PRO A 183 20.98 14.31 9.07
C PRO A 183 21.69 13.26 8.21
N LEU A 184 22.05 13.64 6.98
CA LEU A 184 22.93 12.85 6.11
C LEU A 184 24.05 13.74 5.59
N ILE A 185 25.30 13.29 5.77
CA ILE A 185 26.49 14.05 5.39
C ILE A 185 26.74 13.91 3.89
N ALA A 186 27.02 15.04 3.24
CA ALA A 186 27.46 15.13 1.86
C ALA A 186 28.60 16.15 1.72
N ASN A 187 29.37 16.04 0.64
CA ASN A 187 30.42 16.98 0.27
C ASN A 187 29.90 17.95 -0.79
N ASP A 188 30.39 19.18 -0.73
CA ASP A 188 30.00 20.26 -1.64
C ASP A 188 30.38 19.97 -3.10
N ARG A 189 29.38 19.63 -3.92
CA ARG A 189 29.49 19.52 -5.38
C ARG A 189 28.20 19.97 -6.06
N ALA A 190 28.34 20.70 -7.17
CA ALA A 190 27.22 21.16 -7.97
C ALA A 190 26.33 20.00 -8.45
N GLY A 191 25.01 20.09 -8.18
CA GLY A 191 23.99 19.15 -8.65
C GLY A 191 23.60 18.00 -7.69
N PHE A 192 24.22 17.94 -6.50
CA PHE A 192 23.95 17.00 -5.40
C PHE A 192 23.80 15.51 -5.78
N VAL A 193 23.33 14.71 -4.82
CA VAL A 193 23.17 13.26 -4.90
C VAL A 193 22.04 12.84 -5.84
N SER A 194 20.96 13.62 -5.96
CA SER A 194 19.69 13.15 -6.51
C SER A 194 19.70 12.79 -8.00
N ASN A 195 20.63 13.37 -8.77
CA ASN A 195 20.68 13.24 -10.22
C ASN A 195 21.72 12.23 -10.72
N ARG A 196 22.62 11.73 -9.86
CA ARG A 196 23.86 11.06 -10.30
C ARG A 196 24.38 9.98 -9.33
N ALA A 197 23.53 9.24 -8.62
CA ALA A 197 23.91 8.30 -7.53
C ALA A 197 25.28 7.56 -7.65
N PHE A 198 25.56 6.84 -8.74
CA PHE A 198 26.85 6.14 -8.91
C PHE A 198 28.03 7.09 -9.15
N TYR A 199 27.80 8.18 -9.87
CA TYR A 199 28.81 9.22 -10.06
C TYR A 199 29.01 10.02 -8.78
N ALA A 200 27.96 10.33 -8.02
CA ALA A 200 28.03 10.96 -6.71
C ALA A 200 28.90 10.13 -5.75
N TRP A 201 28.76 8.81 -5.77
CA TRP A 201 29.66 7.94 -5.00
C TRP A 201 31.10 7.95 -5.54
N MET A 202 31.29 7.77 -6.85
CA MET A 202 32.62 7.77 -7.49
C MET A 202 33.39 9.07 -7.26
N GLU A 203 32.67 10.18 -7.23
CA GLU A 203 33.18 11.52 -7.02
C GLU A 203 33.38 11.87 -5.54
N GLY A 204 33.00 10.99 -4.63
CA GLY A 204 33.10 11.23 -3.19
C GLY A 204 32.14 12.31 -2.69
N VAL A 205 30.99 12.52 -3.35
CA VAL A 205 29.93 13.43 -2.90
C VAL A 205 29.32 12.92 -1.60
N ALA A 206 29.06 11.63 -1.48
CA ALA A 206 28.53 11.03 -0.26
C ALA A 206 28.80 9.52 -0.25
N GLU A 207 28.82 8.92 0.93
CA GLU A 207 28.87 7.47 1.09
C GLU A 207 27.55 6.83 0.62
N PRO A 208 27.54 5.55 0.18
CA PRO A 208 26.37 4.89 -0.36
C PRO A 208 25.11 4.97 0.51
N GLU A 209 25.28 4.81 1.82
CA GLU A 209 24.19 4.87 2.80
C GLU A 209 23.54 6.26 2.85
N ALA A 210 24.35 7.32 2.76
CA ALA A 210 23.86 8.69 2.69
C ALA A 210 23.19 8.94 1.34
N ILE A 211 23.74 8.45 0.23
CA ILE A 211 23.14 8.58 -1.10
C ILE A 211 21.74 7.96 -1.15
N ASP A 212 21.60 6.74 -0.65
CA ASP A 212 20.32 6.05 -0.61
C ASP A 212 19.33 6.69 0.37
N GLY A 213 19.83 7.14 1.53
CA GLY A 213 19.04 7.84 2.52
C GLY A 213 18.47 9.16 1.99
N ILE A 214 19.28 9.93 1.26
CA ILE A 214 18.87 11.19 0.63
C ILE A 214 17.73 10.94 -0.36
N MET A 215 17.87 9.95 -1.23
CA MET A 215 16.84 9.62 -2.23
C MET A 215 15.56 9.09 -1.60
N LYS A 216 15.68 8.31 -0.52
CA LYS A 216 14.53 7.78 0.19
C LYS A 216 13.76 8.85 0.96
N LEU A 217 14.47 9.69 1.71
CA LEU A 217 13.86 10.63 2.64
C LEU A 217 13.58 12.00 2.01
N GLY A 218 14.43 12.45 1.10
CA GLY A 218 14.32 13.74 0.40
C GLY A 218 13.44 13.66 -0.84
N CYS A 219 13.67 12.65 -1.69
CA CYS A 219 12.90 12.47 -2.94
C CYS A 219 11.71 11.49 -2.80
N ASN A 220 11.46 10.99 -1.58
CA ASN A 220 10.36 10.08 -1.27
C ASN A 220 10.34 8.79 -2.12
N PHE A 221 11.50 8.32 -2.58
CA PHE A 221 11.59 7.01 -3.21
C PHE A 221 11.41 5.91 -2.16
N PRO A 222 10.75 4.78 -2.49
CA PRO A 222 10.59 3.67 -1.55
C PRO A 222 11.93 3.00 -1.18
N MET A 223 12.93 3.14 -2.05
CA MET A 223 14.28 2.59 -1.90
C MET A 223 15.29 3.51 -2.56
N GLY A 224 16.47 3.66 -1.95
CA GLY A 224 17.57 4.40 -2.55
C GLY A 224 18.11 3.71 -3.82
N PRO A 225 18.63 4.49 -4.78
CA PRO A 225 19.01 3.99 -6.11
C PRO A 225 20.18 3.00 -6.09
N LEU A 226 21.13 3.11 -5.15
CA LEU A 226 22.26 2.18 -5.05
C LEU A 226 21.79 0.84 -4.49
N ARG A 227 20.97 0.83 -3.44
CA ARG A 227 20.33 -0.39 -2.91
C ARG A 227 19.37 -1.03 -3.91
N LEU A 228 18.66 -0.22 -4.70
CA LEU A 228 17.82 -0.71 -5.79
C LEU A 228 18.66 -1.38 -6.89
N ALA A 229 19.81 -0.79 -7.27
CA ALA A 229 20.73 -1.40 -8.22
C ALA A 229 21.33 -2.72 -7.68
N ASP A 230 21.68 -2.77 -6.39
CA ASP A 230 22.12 -4.00 -5.71
C ASP A 230 21.02 -5.08 -5.69
N PHE A 231 19.74 -4.68 -5.59
CA PHE A 231 18.59 -5.57 -5.64
C PHE A 231 18.31 -6.11 -7.06
N ILE A 232 18.45 -5.26 -8.09
CA ILE A 232 18.29 -5.62 -9.50
C ILE A 232 19.44 -6.52 -9.99
N GLY A 233 20.66 -6.25 -9.51
CA GLY A 233 21.90 -6.85 -10.00
C GLY A 233 22.70 -5.82 -10.81
N LEU A 234 23.92 -5.55 -10.35
CA LEU A 234 24.77 -4.49 -10.93
C LEU A 234 25.17 -4.79 -12.39
N ASP A 235 25.33 -6.05 -12.74
CA ASP A 235 25.58 -6.54 -14.11
C ASP A 235 24.40 -6.24 -15.04
N THR A 236 23.19 -6.51 -14.56
CA THR A 236 21.93 -6.20 -15.26
C THR A 236 21.77 -4.69 -15.44
N CYS A 237 22.13 -3.89 -14.42
CA CYS A 237 22.13 -2.44 -14.53
C CYS A 237 23.12 -1.93 -15.59
N VAL A 238 24.37 -2.44 -15.60
CA VAL A 238 25.36 -2.07 -16.64
C VAL A 238 24.84 -2.42 -18.03
N HIS A 239 24.28 -3.62 -18.20
CA HIS A 239 23.75 -4.06 -19.48
C HIS A 239 22.61 -3.17 -20.00
N ILE A 240 21.63 -2.84 -19.14
CA ILE A 240 20.51 -1.95 -19.50
C ILE A 240 21.04 -0.56 -19.86
N MET A 241 21.99 -0.03 -19.10
CA MET A 241 22.57 1.29 -19.36
C MET A 241 23.33 1.35 -20.68
N ASP A 242 24.14 0.33 -21.00
CA ASP A 242 24.86 0.26 -22.28
C ASP A 242 23.88 0.09 -23.46
N VAL A 243 22.82 -0.73 -23.33
CA VAL A 243 21.74 -0.84 -24.35
C VAL A 243 21.03 0.50 -24.58
N LEU A 244 20.72 1.24 -23.51
CA LEU A 244 20.10 2.56 -23.62
C LEU A 244 21.03 3.60 -24.24
N ALA A 245 22.32 3.57 -23.90
CA ALA A 245 23.32 4.46 -24.46
C ALA A 245 23.48 4.25 -25.96
N ASP A 246 23.59 2.99 -26.40
CA ASP A 246 23.75 2.61 -27.80
C ASP A 246 22.47 2.86 -28.60
N GLY A 247 21.31 2.45 -28.06
CA GLY A 247 20.02 2.55 -28.74
C GLY A 247 19.50 3.99 -28.87
N LEU A 248 19.83 4.87 -27.92
CA LEU A 248 19.45 6.30 -27.96
C LEU A 248 20.58 7.22 -28.44
N ASN A 249 21.75 6.65 -28.74
CA ASN A 249 22.98 7.37 -29.11
C ASN A 249 23.25 8.59 -28.22
N ASN A 250 23.16 8.39 -26.90
CA ASN A 250 23.24 9.48 -25.93
C ASN A 250 24.09 9.08 -24.71
N ASP A 251 25.22 9.76 -24.55
CA ASP A 251 26.23 9.46 -23.55
C ASP A 251 25.75 9.63 -22.10
N ARG A 252 24.63 10.32 -21.86
CA ARG A 252 24.02 10.43 -20.52
C ARG A 252 23.61 9.08 -19.92
N TYR A 253 23.40 8.07 -20.77
CA TYR A 253 22.98 6.73 -20.35
C TYR A 253 24.16 5.77 -20.15
N ARG A 254 25.40 6.17 -20.45
CA ARG A 254 26.56 5.30 -20.25
C ARG A 254 26.70 4.94 -18.78
N ALA A 255 26.93 3.66 -18.51
CA ALA A 255 27.17 3.19 -17.16
C ALA A 255 28.42 3.83 -16.55
N CYS A 256 28.29 4.29 -15.31
CA CYS A 256 29.37 4.90 -14.53
C CYS A 256 30.59 3.96 -14.45
N PRO A 257 31.84 4.46 -14.60
CA PRO A 257 33.04 3.64 -14.48
C PRO A 257 33.11 2.87 -13.15
N LEU A 258 32.70 3.48 -12.03
CA LEU A 258 32.64 2.81 -10.73
C LEU A 258 31.69 1.61 -10.75
N LEU A 259 30.51 1.75 -11.36
CA LEU A 259 29.54 0.66 -11.49
C LEU A 259 30.16 -0.50 -12.30
N LYS A 260 30.84 -0.22 -13.41
CA LYS A 260 31.55 -1.26 -14.20
C LYS A 260 32.63 -1.95 -13.37
N GLN A 261 33.41 -1.21 -12.58
CA GLN A 261 34.43 -1.79 -11.69
C GLN A 261 33.83 -2.67 -10.58
N LEU A 262 32.68 -2.31 -10.02
CA LEU A 262 31.98 -3.11 -9.01
C LEU A 262 31.49 -4.44 -9.58
N VAL A 263 30.98 -4.43 -10.83
CA VAL A 263 30.62 -5.65 -11.57
C VAL A 263 31.84 -6.53 -11.80
N THR A 264 32.95 -5.97 -12.31
CA THR A 264 34.19 -6.74 -12.55
C THR A 264 34.76 -7.37 -11.28
N ARG A 265 34.63 -6.69 -10.12
CA ARG A 265 35.11 -7.18 -8.83
C ARG A 265 34.12 -8.12 -8.12
N GLN A 266 32.95 -8.41 -8.71
CA GLN A 266 31.83 -9.11 -8.06
C GLN A 266 31.49 -8.56 -6.67
N ARG A 267 31.65 -7.24 -6.49
CA ARG A 267 31.45 -6.57 -5.20
C ARG A 267 30.04 -6.00 -5.14
N ARG A 268 29.30 -6.31 -4.07
CA ARG A 268 28.02 -5.67 -3.73
C ARG A 268 28.27 -4.34 -3.01
N ILE A 269 27.35 -3.39 -3.18
CA ILE A 269 27.45 -2.03 -2.62
C ILE A 269 27.28 -2.07 -1.10
N ALA A 270 26.33 -2.85 -0.58
CA ALA A 270 26.11 -2.93 0.87
C ALA A 270 27.13 -3.83 1.59
N LYS A 271 27.85 -3.27 2.59
CA LYS A 271 28.49 -4.08 3.64
C LYS A 271 27.39 -4.78 4.45
N ARG A 272 27.43 -6.12 4.55
CA ARG A 272 26.53 -6.89 5.42
C ARG A 272 26.58 -6.35 6.85
N LEU A 273 25.54 -5.65 7.31
CA LEU A 273 25.22 -5.56 8.73
C LEU A 273 24.81 -6.98 9.19
N LYS A 274 25.68 -7.60 9.99
CA LYS A 274 25.74 -9.05 10.24
C LYS A 274 24.63 -9.66 11.11
N TRP A 275 23.57 -8.94 11.46
CA TRP A 275 22.48 -9.51 12.30
C TRP A 275 21.18 -9.74 11.54
N THR A 276 20.84 -8.89 10.58
CA THR A 276 19.61 -9.05 9.80
C THR A 276 19.73 -10.16 8.77
N ALA A 277 20.88 -10.40 8.15
CA ALA A 277 21.01 -11.46 7.15
C ALA A 277 21.01 -12.88 7.73
N ILE A 278 21.48 -13.10 8.97
CA ILE A 278 21.35 -14.41 9.64
C ILE A 278 19.93 -14.55 10.18
N ALA A 279 19.34 -13.52 10.77
CA ALA A 279 17.94 -13.56 11.21
C ALA A 279 16.98 -13.73 10.03
N VAL A 280 17.23 -13.08 8.90
CA VAL A 280 16.44 -13.18 7.66
C VAL A 280 16.77 -14.48 6.93
N ALA A 281 18.01 -14.97 6.88
CA ALA A 281 18.29 -16.28 6.29
C ALA A 281 17.79 -17.45 7.15
N CYS A 282 17.86 -17.36 8.48
CA CYS A 282 17.21 -18.30 9.39
C CYS A 282 15.69 -18.16 9.32
N ALA A 283 15.14 -16.95 9.20
CA ALA A 283 13.70 -16.75 9.00
C ALA A 283 13.25 -17.22 7.61
N PHE A 284 14.04 -17.05 6.55
CA PHE A 284 13.75 -17.56 5.20
C PHE A 284 14.00 -19.06 5.11
N ALA A 285 14.97 -19.62 5.82
CA ALA A 285 15.19 -21.07 5.90
C ALA A 285 14.12 -21.72 6.77
N LEU A 286 13.68 -21.09 7.87
CA LEU A 286 12.53 -21.52 8.67
C LEU A 286 11.22 -21.28 7.94
N LEU A 287 11.05 -20.18 7.19
CA LEU A 287 9.90 -19.91 6.32
C LEU A 287 9.92 -20.82 5.10
N ALA A 288 11.07 -21.25 4.58
CA ALA A 288 11.17 -22.19 3.48
C ALA A 288 11.00 -23.62 3.98
N LEU A 289 11.54 -24.01 5.13
CA LEU A 289 11.26 -25.29 5.79
C LEU A 289 9.80 -25.35 6.27
N TRP A 290 9.24 -24.24 6.74
CA TRP A 290 7.81 -24.08 7.03
C TRP A 290 6.99 -24.04 5.75
N HIS A 291 7.38 -23.35 4.67
CA HIS A 291 6.61 -23.31 3.42
C HIS A 291 6.67 -24.65 2.68
N THR A 292 7.81 -25.36 2.75
CA THR A 292 7.98 -26.69 2.15
C THR A 292 7.32 -27.75 3.03
N GLY A 293 7.46 -27.65 4.35
CA GLY A 293 6.76 -28.49 5.35
C GLY A 293 5.24 -28.28 5.34
N TYR A 294 4.76 -27.04 5.39
CA TYR A 294 3.36 -26.63 5.23
C TYR A 294 2.84 -27.07 3.86
N ARG A 295 3.58 -26.98 2.75
CA ARG A 295 3.06 -27.58 1.50
C ARG A 295 2.99 -29.10 1.50
N LEU A 296 3.85 -29.76 2.27
CA LEU A 296 3.85 -31.22 2.42
C LEU A 296 2.84 -31.70 3.48
N THR A 297 2.40 -30.85 4.41
CA THR A 297 1.54 -31.23 5.55
C THR A 297 0.36 -30.29 5.84
N ALA A 298 0.11 -29.24 5.05
CA ALA A 298 -0.89 -28.24 5.39
C ALA A 298 -2.30 -28.78 5.18
N PRO A 299 -3.16 -28.69 6.22
CA PRO A 299 -4.60 -28.88 6.10
C PRO A 299 -5.30 -27.81 5.23
N SER A 300 -4.57 -26.90 4.58
CA SER A 300 -5.10 -25.73 3.85
C SER A 300 -5.79 -26.04 2.50
N ARG A 301 -6.04 -27.32 2.21
CA ARG A 301 -6.94 -27.78 1.12
C ARG A 301 -8.15 -28.55 1.64
N ALA A 302 -8.33 -28.62 2.97
CA ALA A 302 -9.45 -29.34 3.56
C ALA A 302 -10.74 -28.54 3.37
N VAL A 303 -11.75 -29.19 2.80
CA VAL A 303 -13.12 -28.70 2.89
C VAL A 303 -13.57 -28.88 4.34
N GLY A 304 -13.95 -27.78 4.99
CA GLY A 304 -14.61 -27.84 6.29
C GLY A 304 -16.10 -28.07 6.07
N VAL A 305 -16.67 -29.11 6.69
CA VAL A 305 -18.13 -29.33 6.72
C VAL A 305 -18.58 -29.31 8.17
N ASP A 306 -19.53 -28.43 8.48
CA ASP A 306 -20.07 -28.26 9.82
C ASP A 306 -21.59 -28.36 9.78
N SER A 307 -22.15 -28.93 10.86
CA SER A 307 -23.57 -28.84 11.15
C SER A 307 -23.78 -27.93 12.34
N THR A 308 -24.60 -26.89 12.16
CA THR A 308 -24.90 -25.86 13.17
C THR A 308 -26.24 -26.12 13.88
N GLY A 309 -27.01 -27.15 13.50
CA GLY A 309 -28.29 -27.50 14.14
C GLY A 309 -29.18 -28.45 13.33
N VAL A 310 -30.43 -28.62 13.79
CA VAL A 310 -31.45 -29.50 13.18
C VAL A 310 -32.13 -28.79 12.00
N PRO A 311 -32.35 -29.47 10.86
CA PRO A 311 -32.97 -28.87 9.69
C PRO A 311 -34.40 -28.36 9.94
N PRO A 312 -34.79 -27.22 9.32
CA PRO A 312 -36.15 -26.71 9.44
C PRO A 312 -37.16 -27.68 8.81
N SER A 313 -38.32 -27.86 9.47
CA SER A 313 -39.33 -28.89 9.17
C SER A 313 -40.10 -28.72 7.85
N ASN A 314 -39.92 -27.61 7.12
CA ASN A 314 -40.78 -27.20 6.01
C ASN A 314 -40.09 -27.22 4.64
N ALA A 315 -39.05 -28.03 4.48
CA ALA A 315 -38.28 -28.10 3.25
C ALA A 315 -39.10 -28.72 2.10
N ARG A 316 -39.27 -27.98 1.00
CA ARG A 316 -39.96 -28.45 -0.21
C ARG A 316 -39.03 -29.38 -1.00
N SER A 317 -39.58 -30.42 -1.61
CA SER A 317 -38.81 -31.40 -2.40
C SER A 317 -38.78 -31.12 -3.91
N ASP A 318 -39.70 -30.28 -4.39
CA ASP A 318 -40.02 -30.14 -5.82
C ASP A 318 -39.61 -28.79 -6.41
N SER A 319 -39.19 -27.85 -5.56
CA SER A 319 -38.68 -26.54 -5.93
C SER A 319 -37.49 -26.21 -5.03
N LEU A 320 -36.56 -25.43 -5.55
CA LEU A 320 -35.35 -25.05 -4.84
C LEU A 320 -35.08 -23.57 -5.08
N THR A 321 -34.77 -22.83 -4.02
CA THR A 321 -34.32 -21.44 -4.12
C THR A 321 -32.83 -21.33 -3.83
N VAL A 322 -32.09 -20.66 -4.70
CA VAL A 322 -30.63 -20.50 -4.60
C VAL A 322 -30.25 -19.03 -4.59
N LEU A 323 -29.41 -18.64 -3.63
CA LEU A 323 -28.83 -17.30 -3.55
C LEU A 323 -27.33 -17.34 -3.85
N ALA A 324 -26.85 -16.48 -4.73
CA ALA A 324 -25.43 -16.16 -4.90
C ALA A 324 -25.13 -14.78 -4.31
N TYR A 325 -24.11 -14.67 -3.47
CA TYR A 325 -23.71 -13.38 -2.90
C TYR A 325 -22.20 -13.28 -2.63
N ASN A 326 -21.50 -12.43 -3.39
CA ASN A 326 -20.15 -12.00 -3.04
C ASN A 326 -20.22 -10.95 -1.91
N ILE A 327 -19.69 -11.29 -0.73
CA ILE A 327 -19.78 -10.44 0.48
C ILE A 327 -18.55 -9.58 0.72
N ALA A 328 -17.56 -9.61 -0.18
CA ALA A 328 -16.36 -8.76 -0.13
C ALA A 328 -15.65 -8.76 1.23
N HIS A 329 -15.50 -9.93 1.87
CA HIS A 329 -14.95 -10.09 3.22
C HIS A 329 -15.67 -9.28 4.31
N GLY A 330 -16.91 -8.86 4.06
CA GLY A 330 -17.67 -7.98 4.94
C GLY A 330 -17.14 -6.54 4.98
N ARG A 331 -16.35 -6.09 4.00
CA ARG A 331 -15.80 -4.72 3.96
C ARG A 331 -16.80 -3.66 3.52
N GLY A 332 -17.95 -4.05 2.97
CA GLY A 332 -18.90 -3.12 2.36
C GLY A 332 -18.33 -2.47 1.10
N LEU A 333 -18.63 -1.18 0.90
CA LEU A 333 -18.19 -0.41 -0.27
C LEU A 333 -16.76 0.14 -0.17
N ALA A 334 -16.01 -0.20 0.88
CA ALA A 334 -14.64 0.26 1.07
C ALA A 334 -13.72 -0.29 -0.03
N ARG A 335 -12.75 0.50 -0.49
CA ARG A 335 -11.82 0.10 -1.57
C ARG A 335 -10.79 -0.95 -1.14
N SER A 336 -10.61 -1.17 0.15
CA SER A 336 -9.68 -2.16 0.70
C SER A 336 -10.27 -2.82 1.94
N ASN A 337 -9.82 -4.04 2.25
CA ASN A 337 -10.22 -4.75 3.48
C ASN A 337 -9.81 -3.96 4.75
N TRP A 338 -8.74 -3.18 4.67
CA TRP A 338 -8.20 -2.39 5.80
C TRP A 338 -9.04 -1.16 6.11
N ASP A 339 -9.69 -0.58 5.09
CA ASP A 339 -10.53 0.61 5.22
C ASP A 339 -12.02 0.27 5.47
N GLY A 340 -12.35 -1.02 5.64
CA GLY A 340 -13.72 -1.53 5.80
C GLY A 340 -14.43 -1.21 7.13
N GLY A 341 -13.96 -0.21 7.87
CA GLY A 341 -14.45 0.18 9.19
C GLY A 341 -13.81 -0.58 10.36
N SER A 342 -14.23 -0.22 11.58
CA SER A 342 -13.87 -0.90 12.83
C SER A 342 -14.39 -2.34 12.88
N ALA A 343 -13.85 -3.16 13.79
CA ALA A 343 -14.32 -4.54 14.00
C ALA A 343 -15.82 -4.59 14.35
N THR A 344 -16.32 -3.61 15.10
CA THR A 344 -17.74 -3.48 15.46
C THR A 344 -18.61 -3.21 14.24
N GLU A 345 -18.23 -2.27 13.38
CA GLU A 345 -18.98 -1.95 12.16
C GLU A 345 -19.01 -3.13 11.19
N ARG A 346 -17.89 -3.86 11.06
CA ARG A 346 -17.84 -5.09 10.27
C ARG A 346 -18.77 -6.17 10.83
N ARG A 347 -18.84 -6.30 12.15
CA ARG A 347 -19.75 -7.25 12.79
C ARG A 347 -21.21 -6.88 12.55
N GLN A 348 -21.58 -5.62 12.73
CA GLN A 348 -22.93 -5.11 12.43
C GLN A 348 -23.30 -5.36 10.96
N ARG A 349 -22.33 -5.22 10.04
CA ARG A 349 -22.53 -5.52 8.63
C ARG A 349 -22.79 -7.01 8.39
N LEU A 350 -22.09 -7.91 9.07
CA LEU A 350 -22.39 -9.35 9.00
C LEU A 350 -23.80 -9.66 9.52
N ASP A 351 -24.23 -9.01 10.59
CA ASP A 351 -25.59 -9.19 11.12
C ASP A 351 -26.64 -8.67 10.11
N ALA A 352 -26.36 -7.56 9.42
CA ALA A 352 -27.20 -7.04 8.34
C ALA A 352 -27.22 -7.99 7.12
N ILE A 353 -26.08 -8.54 6.71
CA ILE A 353 -25.98 -9.54 5.64
C ILE A 353 -26.80 -10.78 6.04
N ALA A 354 -26.71 -11.24 7.28
CA ALA A 354 -27.52 -12.36 7.76
C ALA A 354 -29.03 -12.07 7.69
N SER A 355 -29.46 -10.81 7.86
CA SER A 355 -30.86 -10.41 7.63
C SER A 355 -31.25 -10.58 6.16
N VAL A 356 -30.41 -10.11 5.23
CA VAL A 356 -30.63 -10.29 3.79
C VAL A 356 -30.76 -11.77 3.43
N LEU A 357 -29.88 -12.63 3.97
CA LEU A 357 -29.96 -14.08 3.73
C LEU A 357 -31.27 -14.69 4.25
N ARG A 358 -31.68 -14.31 5.47
CA ARG A 358 -32.91 -14.81 6.11
C ARG A 358 -34.17 -14.34 5.37
N GLU A 359 -34.21 -13.09 4.95
CA GLU A 359 -35.31 -12.49 4.18
C GLU A 359 -35.39 -13.05 2.76
N ALA A 360 -34.24 -13.29 2.12
CA ALA A 360 -34.19 -13.96 0.83
C ALA A 360 -34.76 -15.39 0.90
N GLY A 361 -34.58 -16.05 2.04
CA GLY A 361 -35.23 -17.32 2.36
C GLY A 361 -34.75 -18.51 1.52
N ALA A 362 -33.58 -18.40 0.89
CA ALA A 362 -33.02 -19.42 0.01
C ALA A 362 -32.76 -20.75 0.73
N ASP A 363 -32.83 -21.85 0.00
CA ASP A 363 -32.52 -23.18 0.54
C ASP A 363 -31.02 -23.48 0.48
N VAL A 364 -30.34 -22.93 -0.53
CA VAL A 364 -28.89 -22.99 -0.70
C VAL A 364 -28.36 -21.58 -0.95
N VAL A 365 -27.34 -21.19 -0.19
CA VAL A 365 -26.64 -19.92 -0.34
C VAL A 365 -25.20 -20.20 -0.73
N VAL A 366 -24.75 -19.62 -1.84
CA VAL A 366 -23.34 -19.56 -2.23
C VAL A 366 -22.79 -18.19 -1.87
N LEU A 367 -21.74 -18.20 -1.04
CA LEU A 367 -21.02 -17.01 -0.64
C LEU A 367 -19.62 -16.99 -1.26
N ASN A 368 -19.23 -15.84 -1.81
CA ASN A 368 -17.88 -15.57 -2.31
C ASN A 368 -17.19 -14.49 -1.49
N GLU A 369 -15.85 -14.49 -1.53
CA GLU A 369 -14.99 -13.61 -0.73
C GLU A 369 -15.29 -13.68 0.78
N VAL A 370 -15.52 -14.90 1.28
CA VAL A 370 -15.78 -15.15 2.69
C VAL A 370 -14.47 -15.18 3.47
N ASP A 371 -14.38 -14.44 4.57
CA ASP A 371 -13.27 -14.50 5.50
C ASP A 371 -13.49 -15.55 6.60
N PHE A 372 -12.45 -16.29 6.99
CA PHE A 372 -12.56 -17.43 7.92
C PHE A 372 -11.88 -17.26 9.27
N ASP A 373 -11.12 -16.18 9.51
CA ASP A 373 -10.48 -15.83 10.80
C ASP A 373 -9.41 -14.71 10.68
N ALA A 374 -9.41 -13.89 9.63
CA ALA A 374 -8.38 -12.87 9.48
C ALA A 374 -8.53 -11.74 10.51
N PRO A 375 -7.44 -11.02 10.85
CA PRO A 375 -7.49 -9.89 11.79
C PRO A 375 -8.50 -8.81 11.39
N TRP A 376 -8.69 -8.55 10.09
CA TRP A 376 -9.67 -7.56 9.64
C TRP A 376 -11.10 -8.03 9.77
N SER A 377 -11.41 -9.32 9.81
CA SER A 377 -12.77 -9.78 10.15
C SER A 377 -13.03 -9.75 11.67
N GLY A 378 -12.03 -9.37 12.48
CA GLY A 378 -12.09 -9.51 13.93
C GLY A 378 -11.85 -10.96 14.37
N GLY A 379 -11.21 -11.78 13.53
CA GLY A 379 -10.91 -13.18 13.83
C GLY A 379 -12.12 -14.11 13.77
N VAL A 380 -13.17 -13.74 13.03
CA VAL A 380 -14.41 -14.53 12.96
C VAL A 380 -14.49 -15.34 11.68
N ASP A 381 -15.04 -16.54 11.77
CA ASP A 381 -15.46 -17.31 10.61
C ASP A 381 -16.80 -16.77 10.11
N GLN A 382 -16.79 -16.00 9.02
CA GLN A 382 -17.97 -15.34 8.50
C GLN A 382 -19.02 -16.36 8.03
N ALA A 383 -18.63 -17.50 7.47
CA ALA A 383 -19.58 -18.53 7.03
C ALA A 383 -20.38 -19.08 8.21
N LEU A 384 -19.70 -19.42 9.31
CA LEU A 384 -20.37 -19.95 10.51
C LEU A 384 -21.22 -18.89 11.21
N VAL A 385 -20.75 -17.64 11.24
CA VAL A 385 -21.52 -16.51 11.79
C VAL A 385 -22.82 -16.30 11.01
N LEU A 386 -22.72 -16.19 9.69
CA LEU A 386 -23.86 -15.97 8.81
C LEU A 386 -24.82 -17.17 8.85
N ALA A 387 -24.30 -18.40 8.83
CA ALA A 387 -25.13 -19.60 8.92
C ALA A 387 -25.96 -19.63 10.20
N ARG A 388 -25.36 -19.37 11.36
CA ARG A 388 -26.08 -19.33 12.64
C ARG A 388 -27.12 -18.21 12.68
N ALA A 389 -26.74 -17.01 12.23
CA ALA A 389 -27.62 -15.84 12.30
C ALA A 389 -28.77 -15.89 11.26
N ALA A 390 -28.57 -16.54 10.12
CA ALA A 390 -29.58 -16.69 9.06
C ALA A 390 -30.34 -18.03 9.12
N GLY A 391 -29.94 -18.96 9.99
CA GLY A 391 -30.65 -20.23 10.22
C GLY A 391 -30.31 -21.35 9.24
N TYR A 392 -29.07 -21.42 8.78
CA TYR A 392 -28.58 -22.51 7.92
C TYR A 392 -27.87 -23.60 8.75
N PRO A 393 -28.47 -24.80 8.87
CA PRO A 393 -27.97 -25.92 9.68
C PRO A 393 -26.71 -26.60 9.12
N HIS A 394 -26.36 -26.39 7.85
CA HIS A 394 -25.22 -27.04 7.21
C HIS A 394 -24.35 -26.02 6.48
N VAL A 395 -23.03 -26.13 6.67
CA VAL A 395 -22.04 -25.21 6.10
C VAL A 395 -20.90 -26.01 5.51
N ALA A 396 -20.56 -25.76 4.24
CA ALA A 396 -19.29 -26.17 3.64
C ALA A 396 -18.41 -24.93 3.42
N ARG A 397 -17.14 -25.03 3.78
CA ARG A 397 -16.16 -23.94 3.73
C ARG A 397 -14.97 -24.35 2.87
N GLN A 398 -14.57 -23.46 1.99
CA GLN A 398 -13.37 -23.57 1.17
C GLN A 398 -12.50 -22.35 1.38
N ARG A 399 -11.23 -22.57 1.78
CA ARG A 399 -10.21 -21.53 1.92
C ARG A 399 -9.31 -21.52 0.68
N ASN A 400 -9.61 -20.64 -0.28
CA ASN A 400 -8.78 -20.45 -1.48
C ASN A 400 -7.40 -19.90 -1.12
N VAL A 401 -7.35 -19.03 -0.11
CA VAL A 401 -6.12 -18.54 0.51
C VAL A 401 -6.18 -18.97 1.96
N ASP A 402 -5.14 -19.64 2.46
CA ASP A 402 -4.97 -20.01 3.87
C ASP A 402 -3.49 -19.88 4.25
N VAL A 403 -3.10 -18.65 4.56
CA VAL A 403 -1.75 -18.30 4.98
C VAL A 403 -1.79 -18.03 6.48
N SER A 404 -1.10 -18.85 7.28
CA SER A 404 -1.05 -18.72 8.73
C SER A 404 0.38 -18.47 9.20
N LEU A 405 0.77 -17.20 9.38
CA LEU A 405 2.06 -16.81 9.97
C LEU A 405 1.92 -16.65 11.49
N PRO A 406 3.03 -16.73 12.26
CA PRO A 406 3.01 -16.33 13.66
C PRO A 406 2.46 -14.90 13.78
N PHE A 407 1.36 -14.74 14.52
CA PHE A 407 0.64 -13.47 14.76
C PHE A 407 -0.14 -12.86 13.58
N PHE A 408 -0.19 -13.52 12.41
CA PHE A 408 -0.96 -13.02 11.27
C PHE A 408 -1.50 -14.16 10.39
N GLY A 409 -2.83 -14.27 10.30
CA GLY A 409 -3.52 -15.25 9.45
C GLY A 409 -4.38 -14.56 8.42
N VAL A 410 -4.39 -15.08 7.19
CA VAL A 410 -5.28 -14.62 6.12
C VAL A 410 -5.93 -15.85 5.51
N LYS A 411 -7.22 -16.02 5.78
CA LYS A 411 -8.00 -17.15 5.31
C LYS A 411 -9.27 -16.66 4.64
N PHE A 412 -9.36 -16.80 3.32
CA PHE A 412 -10.56 -16.43 2.59
C PHE A 412 -10.86 -17.33 1.39
N GLY A 413 -12.11 -17.36 0.97
CA GLY A 413 -12.57 -18.19 -0.14
C GLY A 413 -14.08 -18.21 -0.30
N ASN A 414 -14.64 -19.40 -0.48
CA ASN A 414 -16.07 -19.59 -0.75
C ASN A 414 -16.73 -20.39 0.37
N ALA A 415 -18.03 -20.21 0.56
CA ALA A 415 -18.82 -21.06 1.43
C ALA A 415 -20.17 -21.42 0.79
N VAL A 416 -20.69 -22.58 1.15
CA VAL A 416 -22.06 -23.00 0.83
C VAL A 416 -22.81 -23.17 2.14
N LEU A 417 -23.89 -22.42 2.32
CA LEU A 417 -24.83 -22.59 3.43
C LEU A 417 -26.06 -23.32 2.90
N SER A 418 -26.50 -24.36 3.60
CA SER A 418 -27.62 -25.16 3.14
C SER A 418 -28.59 -25.50 4.27
N ARG A 419 -29.87 -25.52 3.92
CA ARG A 419 -30.93 -26.14 4.74
C ARG A 419 -30.90 -27.66 4.66
N PHE A 420 -30.24 -28.22 3.65
CA PHE A 420 -30.15 -29.65 3.40
C PHE A 420 -28.83 -30.24 3.90
N PRO A 421 -28.83 -31.51 4.33
CA PRO A 421 -27.61 -32.20 4.73
C PRO A 421 -26.55 -32.19 3.62
N ILE A 422 -25.32 -31.80 4.00
CA ILE A 422 -24.14 -31.94 3.15
C ILE A 422 -23.58 -33.36 3.33
N ARG A 423 -23.64 -34.17 2.27
CA ARG A 423 -23.16 -35.56 2.26
C ARG A 423 -21.71 -35.69 1.85
N GLY A 424 -21.23 -34.74 1.06
CA GLY A 424 -19.86 -34.69 0.57
C GLY A 424 -19.52 -33.28 0.13
N ALA A 425 -18.23 -32.94 0.18
CA ALA A 425 -17.76 -31.72 -0.42
C ALA A 425 -16.30 -31.88 -0.85
N ARG A 426 -15.97 -31.38 -2.03
CA ARG A 426 -14.64 -31.47 -2.62
C ARG A 426 -14.29 -30.23 -3.42
N LEU A 427 -13.00 -30.06 -3.67
CA LEU A 427 -12.46 -28.94 -4.41
C LEU A 427 -12.19 -29.33 -5.87
N ILE A 428 -12.46 -28.39 -6.77
CA ILE A 428 -12.12 -28.51 -8.19
C ILE A 428 -11.15 -27.37 -8.53
N ASP A 429 -9.95 -27.74 -8.97
CA ASP A 429 -8.94 -26.78 -9.41
C ASP A 429 -9.41 -26.02 -10.65
N LEU A 430 -9.36 -24.69 -10.57
CA LEU A 430 -9.59 -23.79 -11.68
C LEU A 430 -8.24 -23.31 -12.25
N PRO A 431 -8.19 -22.96 -13.55
CA PRO A 431 -6.99 -22.39 -14.15
C PRO A 431 -6.61 -21.06 -13.48
N ALA A 432 -5.35 -20.69 -13.64
CA ALA A 432 -4.80 -19.48 -13.04
C ALA A 432 -4.16 -18.60 -14.11
N TYR A 433 -4.42 -17.30 -14.03
CA TYR A 433 -3.93 -16.31 -14.99
C TYR A 433 -2.39 -16.29 -15.10
N ARG A 434 -1.68 -16.43 -13.97
CA ARG A 434 -0.22 -16.47 -13.93
C ARG A 434 0.27 -17.72 -13.22
N PRO A 435 1.05 -18.59 -13.90
CA PRO A 435 1.62 -19.78 -13.28
C PRO A 435 2.46 -19.48 -12.04
N ALA A 436 3.18 -18.34 -12.03
CA ALA A 436 3.98 -17.91 -10.88
C ALA A 436 3.12 -17.50 -9.67
N GLU A 437 1.98 -16.82 -9.89
CA GLU A 437 1.04 -16.47 -8.81
C GLU A 437 0.36 -17.73 -8.26
N ALA A 438 -0.03 -18.66 -9.14
CA ALA A 438 -0.54 -19.97 -8.74
C ALA A 438 0.50 -20.81 -7.98
N PHE A 439 1.76 -20.71 -8.39
CA PHE A 439 2.87 -21.35 -7.70
C PHE A 439 3.09 -20.76 -6.31
N ALA A 440 2.88 -19.46 -6.10
CA ALA A 440 3.06 -18.81 -4.80
C ALA A 440 1.84 -19.02 -3.87
N PHE A 441 0.63 -18.75 -4.35
CA PHE A 441 -0.58 -18.65 -3.52
C PHE A 441 -1.55 -19.83 -3.67
N GLY A 442 -1.29 -20.76 -4.57
CA GLY A 442 -2.23 -21.82 -4.95
C GLY A 442 -3.12 -21.41 -6.13
N LYS A 443 -3.74 -22.39 -6.79
CA LYS A 443 -4.74 -22.13 -7.83
C LYS A 443 -6.05 -21.70 -7.16
N LYS A 444 -6.85 -20.86 -7.84
CA LYS A 444 -8.26 -20.71 -7.46
C LYS A 444 -8.93 -22.08 -7.57
N GLN A 445 -9.82 -22.38 -6.65
CA GLN A 445 -10.61 -23.60 -6.66
C GLN A 445 -12.09 -23.22 -6.55
N GLY A 446 -12.96 -24.03 -7.13
CA GLY A 446 -14.38 -24.02 -6.81
C GLY A 446 -14.70 -25.10 -5.78
N LEU A 447 -15.80 -24.91 -5.05
CA LEU A 447 -16.28 -25.82 -4.02
C LEU A 447 -17.51 -26.56 -4.53
N LEU A 448 -17.38 -27.86 -4.77
CA LEU A 448 -18.49 -28.74 -5.15
C LEU A 448 -19.02 -29.45 -3.90
N VAL A 449 -20.31 -29.31 -3.63
CA VAL A 449 -20.99 -29.81 -2.45
C VAL A 449 -22.13 -30.73 -2.86
N ASP A 450 -22.12 -31.96 -2.36
CA ASP A 450 -23.20 -32.94 -2.52
C ASP A 450 -24.22 -32.72 -1.40
N LEU A 451 -25.44 -32.39 -1.78
CA LEU A 451 -26.57 -32.12 -0.89
C LEU A 451 -27.63 -33.21 -1.05
N GLU A 452 -28.33 -33.55 0.04
CA GLU A 452 -29.45 -34.49 0.01
C GLU A 452 -30.77 -33.76 0.25
N LEU A 453 -31.65 -33.76 -0.76
CA LEU A 453 -32.99 -33.19 -0.63
C LEU A 453 -33.86 -34.00 0.35
N PRO A 454 -34.98 -33.44 0.86
CA PRO A 454 -35.85 -34.13 1.82
C PRO A 454 -36.44 -35.44 1.28
N ASN A 455 -36.56 -35.58 -0.04
CA ASN A 455 -37.00 -36.79 -0.72
C ASN A 455 -35.86 -37.82 -0.95
N GLY A 456 -34.68 -37.59 -0.38
CA GLY A 456 -33.49 -38.43 -0.52
C GLY A 456 -32.76 -38.28 -1.86
N LYS A 457 -33.21 -37.40 -2.77
CA LYS A 457 -32.53 -37.20 -4.06
C LYS A 457 -31.26 -36.38 -3.87
N PRO A 458 -30.11 -36.82 -4.44
CA PRO A 458 -28.89 -36.05 -4.41
C PRO A 458 -28.94 -34.90 -5.40
N ILE A 459 -28.47 -33.73 -4.99
CA ILE A 459 -28.16 -32.60 -5.88
C ILE A 459 -26.75 -32.09 -5.56
N ARG A 460 -26.17 -31.33 -6.48
CA ARG A 460 -24.84 -30.75 -6.32
C ARG A 460 -24.90 -29.23 -6.40
N ALA A 461 -24.26 -28.55 -5.48
CA ALA A 461 -24.02 -27.11 -5.53
C ALA A 461 -22.54 -26.85 -5.81
N PHE A 462 -22.23 -26.15 -6.88
CA PHE A 462 -20.89 -25.77 -7.28
C PHE A 462 -20.70 -24.26 -7.07
N ALA A 463 -20.08 -23.91 -5.95
CA ALA A 463 -19.73 -22.53 -5.63
C ALA A 463 -18.46 -22.12 -6.36
N VAL A 464 -18.55 -21.04 -7.14
CA VAL A 464 -17.44 -20.56 -7.98
C VAL A 464 -17.15 -19.09 -7.75
N HIS A 465 -15.87 -18.71 -7.86
CA HIS A 465 -15.41 -17.34 -7.93
C HIS A 465 -14.32 -17.27 -9.01
N LEU A 466 -14.69 -16.90 -10.24
CA LEU A 466 -13.79 -16.99 -11.39
C LEU A 466 -12.77 -15.84 -11.43
N ASP A 467 -11.79 -15.94 -12.32
CA ASP A 467 -10.74 -14.91 -12.46
C ASP A 467 -11.32 -13.57 -12.96
N ALA A 468 -10.90 -12.45 -12.37
CA ALA A 468 -11.41 -11.13 -12.74
C ALA A 468 -10.63 -10.46 -13.88
N ARG A 469 -9.41 -10.94 -14.18
CA ARG A 469 -8.44 -10.24 -15.02
C ARG A 469 -8.47 -10.71 -16.47
N ASP A 470 -8.69 -12.00 -16.71
CA ASP A 470 -8.48 -12.60 -18.02
C ASP A 470 -9.63 -13.50 -18.48
N GLU A 471 -10.16 -13.20 -19.68
CA GLU A 471 -11.27 -13.94 -20.25
C GLU A 471 -10.88 -15.35 -20.68
N ALA A 472 -9.67 -15.57 -21.19
CA ALA A 472 -9.22 -16.90 -21.58
C ALA A 472 -9.17 -17.86 -20.38
N THR A 473 -8.68 -17.38 -19.24
CA THR A 473 -8.68 -18.10 -17.96
C THR A 473 -10.10 -18.39 -17.48
N ARG A 474 -11.03 -17.43 -17.61
CA ARG A 474 -12.45 -17.67 -17.27
C ARG A 474 -13.11 -18.68 -18.20
N VAL A 475 -12.84 -18.64 -19.50
CA VAL A 475 -13.34 -19.63 -20.47
C VAL A 475 -12.81 -21.03 -20.13
N GLU A 476 -11.52 -21.19 -19.80
CA GLU A 476 -11.01 -22.49 -19.34
C GLU A 476 -11.66 -22.93 -18.01
N SER A 477 -11.96 -21.98 -17.11
CA SER A 477 -12.72 -22.28 -15.88
C SER A 477 -14.13 -22.78 -16.20
N ALA A 478 -14.83 -22.17 -17.15
CA ALA A 478 -16.12 -22.63 -17.62
C ALA A 478 -16.06 -24.06 -18.18
N LEU A 479 -14.99 -24.43 -18.88
CA LEU A 479 -14.78 -25.81 -19.32
C LEU A 479 -14.61 -26.79 -18.15
N ARG A 480 -13.98 -26.38 -17.04
CA ARG A 480 -13.93 -27.19 -15.80
C ARG A 480 -15.31 -27.39 -15.18
N LEU A 481 -16.16 -26.35 -15.20
CA LEU A 481 -17.54 -26.45 -14.74
C LEU A 481 -18.36 -27.43 -15.60
N ILE A 482 -18.22 -27.35 -16.92
CA ILE A 482 -18.88 -28.27 -17.85
C ILE A 482 -18.41 -29.71 -17.60
N ALA A 483 -17.11 -29.93 -17.40
CA ALA A 483 -16.57 -31.25 -17.06
C ALA A 483 -17.14 -31.79 -15.74
N ALA A 484 -17.25 -30.96 -14.71
CA ALA A 484 -17.85 -31.35 -13.43
C ALA A 484 -19.32 -31.78 -13.56
N CYS A 485 -20.06 -31.18 -14.51
CA CYS A 485 -21.42 -31.61 -14.84
C CYS A 485 -21.45 -33.00 -15.48
N GLN A 486 -20.39 -33.40 -16.20
CA GLN A 486 -20.30 -34.70 -16.88
C GLN A 486 -19.85 -35.84 -15.95
N GLU A 487 -19.20 -35.51 -14.83
CA GLU A 487 -18.71 -36.51 -13.87
C GLU A 487 -19.84 -37.28 -13.14
N SER A 488 -21.08 -36.78 -13.17
CA SER A 488 -22.23 -37.42 -12.53
C SER A 488 -23.54 -36.94 -13.13
N GLU A 489 -24.54 -37.82 -13.17
CA GLU A 489 -25.91 -37.53 -13.60
C GLU A 489 -26.71 -36.75 -12.54
N ALA A 490 -26.18 -36.59 -11.32
CA ALA A 490 -26.87 -35.84 -10.27
C ALA A 490 -27.08 -34.37 -10.71
N PRO A 491 -28.29 -33.81 -10.54
CA PRO A 491 -28.59 -32.41 -10.85
C PRO A 491 -27.57 -31.48 -10.21
N LEU A 492 -27.10 -30.48 -10.95
CA LEU A 492 -26.05 -29.57 -10.50
C LEU A 492 -26.48 -28.13 -10.69
N ILE A 493 -26.16 -27.30 -9.71
CA ILE A 493 -26.33 -25.86 -9.73
C ILE A 493 -24.97 -25.22 -9.53
N ALA A 494 -24.54 -24.38 -10.46
CA ALA A 494 -23.32 -23.60 -10.35
C ALA A 494 -23.69 -22.14 -10.07
N ALA A 495 -23.17 -21.57 -8.99
CA ALA A 495 -23.54 -20.23 -8.56
C ALA A 495 -22.35 -19.47 -7.96
N GLY A 496 -22.42 -18.14 -8.01
CA GLY A 496 -21.44 -17.24 -7.43
C GLY A 496 -21.03 -16.09 -8.36
N ASP A 497 -19.88 -15.50 -8.09
CA ASP A 497 -19.25 -14.46 -8.90
C ASP A 497 -18.43 -15.06 -10.06
N PHE A 498 -18.98 -14.98 -11.27
CA PHE A 498 -18.30 -15.47 -12.46
C PHE A 498 -17.34 -14.44 -13.05
N ASN A 499 -17.33 -13.18 -12.57
CA ASN A 499 -16.57 -12.08 -13.15
C ASN A 499 -16.74 -11.97 -14.68
N ALA A 500 -17.88 -12.42 -15.20
CA ALA A 500 -18.14 -12.60 -16.62
C ALA A 500 -19.41 -11.87 -17.02
N HIS A 501 -19.31 -11.12 -18.11
CA HIS A 501 -20.41 -10.36 -18.67
C HIS A 501 -21.34 -11.25 -19.49
N ALA A 502 -22.61 -10.85 -19.57
CA ALA A 502 -23.58 -11.49 -20.45
C ALA A 502 -23.10 -11.41 -21.92
N PRO A 503 -23.37 -12.45 -22.75
CA PRO A 503 -22.97 -12.44 -24.15
C PRO A 503 -23.61 -11.28 -24.91
N GLY A 504 -22.80 -10.51 -25.64
CA GLY A 504 -23.29 -9.40 -26.46
C GLY A 504 -23.49 -8.08 -25.72
N SER A 505 -23.28 -8.01 -24.40
CA SER A 505 -23.27 -6.73 -23.68
C SER A 505 -22.12 -5.83 -24.15
N ALA A 506 -22.34 -4.52 -24.14
CA ALA A 506 -21.32 -3.54 -24.51
C ALA A 506 -20.04 -3.71 -23.68
N GLY A 507 -18.91 -3.94 -24.34
CA GLY A 507 -17.61 -4.15 -23.67
C GLY A 507 -17.43 -5.53 -23.01
N ALA A 508 -18.30 -6.51 -23.28
CA ALA A 508 -18.11 -7.88 -22.82
C ALA A 508 -16.79 -8.46 -23.41
N PRO A 509 -15.82 -8.85 -22.57
CA PRO A 509 -14.56 -9.38 -23.06
C PRO A 509 -14.77 -10.74 -23.73
N VAL A 510 -13.92 -11.02 -24.72
CA VAL A 510 -13.79 -12.31 -25.40
C VAL A 510 -12.33 -12.76 -25.36
N ASP A 511 -12.10 -14.08 -25.39
CA ASP A 511 -10.77 -14.63 -25.55
C ASP A 511 -10.23 -14.42 -26.98
N ALA A 512 -8.98 -14.83 -27.24
CA ALA A 512 -8.35 -14.71 -28.56
C ALA A 512 -9.09 -15.46 -29.69
N THR A 513 -10.00 -16.37 -29.35
CA THR A 513 -10.85 -17.12 -30.30
C THR A 513 -12.26 -16.53 -30.43
N GLY A 514 -12.54 -15.41 -29.76
CA GLY A 514 -13.85 -14.77 -29.75
C GLY A 514 -14.86 -15.42 -28.80
N ARG A 515 -14.43 -16.30 -27.89
CA ARG A 515 -15.33 -16.94 -26.91
C ARG A 515 -15.51 -16.06 -25.69
N ASN A 516 -16.73 -16.03 -25.19
CA ASN A 516 -17.11 -15.44 -23.91
C ASN A 516 -17.48 -16.57 -22.93
N THR A 517 -17.19 -16.37 -21.65
CA THR A 517 -17.36 -17.36 -20.57
C THR A 517 -18.82 -17.80 -20.43
N ILE A 518 -19.75 -16.83 -20.36
CA ILE A 518 -21.19 -17.13 -20.24
C ILE A 518 -21.70 -17.82 -21.51
N LYS A 519 -21.28 -17.34 -22.68
CA LYS A 519 -21.62 -17.96 -23.97
C LYS A 519 -21.15 -19.41 -24.03
N THR A 520 -19.93 -19.69 -23.57
CA THR A 520 -19.33 -21.04 -23.54
C THR A 520 -20.14 -21.99 -22.64
N LEU A 521 -20.60 -21.52 -21.48
CA LEU A 521 -21.46 -22.31 -20.59
C LEU A 521 -22.80 -22.64 -21.24
N VAL A 522 -23.44 -21.66 -21.87
CA VAL A 522 -24.75 -21.83 -22.53
C VAL A 522 -24.64 -22.75 -23.75
N GLU A 523 -23.68 -22.51 -24.64
CA GLU A 523 -23.48 -23.28 -25.87
C GLU A 523 -23.05 -24.73 -25.61
N SER A 524 -22.57 -25.04 -24.40
CA SER A 524 -22.32 -26.43 -24.00
C SER A 524 -23.59 -27.31 -23.98
N GLY A 525 -24.77 -26.69 -23.89
CA GLY A 525 -26.06 -27.37 -23.74
C GLY A 525 -26.25 -28.09 -22.40
N ARG A 526 -25.30 -27.97 -21.47
CA ARG A 526 -25.32 -28.65 -20.17
C ARG A 526 -25.79 -27.76 -19.03
N LEU A 527 -25.56 -26.46 -19.13
CA LEU A 527 -25.91 -25.48 -18.12
C LEU A 527 -26.79 -24.40 -18.75
N THR A 528 -27.88 -24.08 -18.06
CA THR A 528 -28.80 -23.01 -18.43
C THR A 528 -28.79 -21.95 -17.33
N PRO A 529 -28.60 -20.66 -17.67
CA PRO A 529 -28.66 -19.60 -16.67
C PRO A 529 -30.09 -19.48 -16.15
N ALA A 530 -30.23 -19.19 -14.85
CA ALA A 530 -31.53 -18.92 -14.26
C ALA A 530 -32.10 -17.55 -14.68
N LEU A 531 -31.25 -16.69 -15.24
CA LEU A 531 -31.61 -15.39 -15.78
C LEU A 531 -32.78 -15.50 -16.78
N LEU A 532 -33.91 -14.87 -16.47
CA LEU A 532 -35.11 -14.88 -17.30
C LEU A 532 -35.12 -13.64 -18.21
N GLY A 533 -34.56 -13.77 -19.42
CA GLY A 533 -34.51 -12.70 -20.43
C GLY A 533 -33.16 -11.99 -20.54
N PRO A 534 -33.07 -10.87 -21.27
CA PRO A 534 -31.83 -10.10 -21.39
C PRO A 534 -31.34 -9.57 -20.04
N ALA A 535 -30.03 -9.58 -19.81
CA ALA A 535 -29.42 -9.13 -18.54
C ALA A 535 -29.84 -7.71 -18.14
N GLU A 536 -29.97 -6.81 -19.12
CA GLU A 536 -30.43 -5.43 -18.95
C GLU A 536 -31.83 -5.34 -18.32
N SER A 537 -32.68 -6.34 -18.55
CA SER A 537 -34.04 -6.40 -18.01
C SER A 537 -34.15 -7.10 -16.65
N ALA A 538 -33.24 -8.04 -16.35
CA ALA A 538 -33.26 -8.78 -15.09
C ALA A 538 -32.46 -8.08 -13.96
N GLY A 539 -31.63 -7.09 -14.31
CA GLY A 539 -30.87 -6.26 -13.38
C GLY A 539 -29.36 -6.52 -13.41
N PHE A 540 -28.61 -5.46 -13.14
CA PHE A 540 -27.15 -5.52 -12.97
C PHE A 540 -26.79 -5.81 -11.50
N THR A 541 -25.65 -6.46 -11.28
CA THR A 541 -25.19 -6.90 -9.95
C THR A 541 -23.96 -6.15 -9.45
N PHE A 542 -23.25 -5.43 -10.33
CA PHE A 542 -22.00 -4.74 -9.97
C PHE A 542 -21.78 -3.41 -10.74
N PRO A 543 -21.14 -2.40 -10.10
CA PRO A 543 -20.98 -2.28 -8.65
C PRO A 543 -22.32 -1.97 -7.98
N SER A 544 -22.56 -2.47 -6.78
CA SER A 544 -23.85 -2.33 -6.07
C SER A 544 -24.32 -0.87 -5.90
N SER A 545 -23.38 0.07 -5.73
CA SER A 545 -23.70 1.50 -5.60
C SER A 545 -24.22 2.12 -6.89
N THR A 546 -23.85 1.58 -8.05
CA THR A 546 -24.25 2.08 -9.37
C THR A 546 -24.20 0.92 -10.37
N PRO A 547 -25.17 -0.01 -10.32
CA PRO A 547 -25.08 -1.27 -11.06
C PRO A 547 -25.05 -1.05 -12.57
N THR A 548 -24.04 -1.59 -13.24
CA THR A 548 -23.84 -1.45 -14.69
C THR A 548 -23.52 -2.75 -15.39
N ARG A 549 -23.25 -3.83 -14.64
CA ARG A 549 -22.81 -5.14 -15.14
C ARG A 549 -23.43 -6.27 -14.34
N THR A 550 -23.69 -7.40 -14.99
CA THR A 550 -24.12 -8.66 -14.35
C THR A 550 -22.91 -9.58 -14.28
N LEU A 551 -22.35 -9.77 -13.08
CA LEU A 551 -21.18 -10.62 -12.83
C LEU A 551 -21.52 -11.86 -12.00
N ASP A 552 -22.62 -11.80 -11.24
CA ASP A 552 -23.10 -12.86 -10.36
C ASP A 552 -24.18 -13.67 -11.08
N TRP A 553 -24.01 -14.98 -11.12
CA TRP A 553 -24.87 -15.87 -11.91
C TRP A 553 -25.28 -17.10 -11.12
N VAL A 554 -26.44 -17.64 -11.50
CA VAL A 554 -26.90 -18.99 -11.12
C VAL A 554 -27.15 -19.76 -12.41
N PHE A 555 -26.51 -20.90 -12.56
CA PHE A 555 -26.70 -21.85 -13.64
C PHE A 555 -27.18 -23.17 -13.07
N ALA A 556 -27.99 -23.89 -13.83
CA ALA A 556 -28.44 -25.22 -13.45
C ALA A 556 -28.38 -26.18 -14.66
N THR A 557 -28.22 -27.47 -14.39
CA THR A 557 -28.40 -28.49 -15.42
C THR A 557 -29.86 -28.62 -15.83
N SER A 558 -30.12 -29.26 -16.97
CA SER A 558 -31.47 -29.41 -17.57
C SER A 558 -32.52 -30.07 -16.67
N HIS A 559 -32.12 -30.65 -15.54
CA HIS A 559 -33.01 -31.14 -14.49
C HIS A 559 -33.81 -30.04 -13.81
N PHE A 560 -33.35 -28.79 -13.89
CA PHE A 560 -34.01 -27.63 -13.31
C PHE A 560 -34.53 -26.69 -14.40
N ARG A 561 -35.66 -26.06 -14.11
CA ARG A 561 -36.20 -24.95 -14.89
C ARG A 561 -36.33 -23.75 -13.98
N ALA A 562 -35.60 -22.67 -14.28
CA ALA A 562 -35.76 -21.43 -13.56
C ALA A 562 -37.18 -20.88 -13.75
N THR A 563 -37.79 -20.43 -12.65
CA THR A 563 -39.16 -19.89 -12.64
C THR A 563 -39.21 -18.45 -12.16
N ASP A 564 -38.19 -18.02 -11.42
CA ASP A 564 -38.01 -16.65 -10.98
C ASP A 564 -36.51 -16.32 -10.99
N PHE A 565 -36.19 -15.04 -11.09
CA PHE A 565 -34.83 -14.51 -10.95
C PHE A 565 -34.91 -13.06 -10.51
N ARG A 566 -34.22 -12.70 -9.42
CA ARG A 566 -34.20 -11.34 -8.92
C ARG A 566 -32.85 -10.93 -8.36
N VAL A 567 -32.46 -9.69 -8.62
CA VAL A 567 -31.36 -9.02 -7.95
C VAL A 567 -31.92 -8.31 -6.70
N ILE A 568 -31.35 -8.60 -5.53
CA ILE A 568 -31.76 -8.00 -4.27
C ILE A 568 -30.94 -6.74 -4.05
N ASP A 569 -31.59 -5.60 -3.81
CA ASP A 569 -30.89 -4.35 -3.48
C ASP A 569 -30.29 -4.43 -2.07
N SER A 570 -28.96 -4.29 -1.98
CA SER A 570 -28.21 -4.40 -0.72
C SER A 570 -26.87 -3.63 -0.82
N PRO A 571 -26.71 -2.51 -0.10
CA PRO A 571 -25.46 -1.73 -0.10
C PRO A 571 -24.37 -2.32 0.82
N LEU A 572 -24.53 -3.58 1.26
CA LEU A 572 -23.68 -4.22 2.27
C LEU A 572 -22.41 -4.86 1.69
N SER A 573 -22.31 -4.95 0.37
CA SER A 573 -21.16 -5.43 -0.39
C SER A 573 -21.05 -4.63 -1.69
N ASP A 574 -19.92 -4.69 -2.39
CA ASP A 574 -19.77 -4.11 -3.73
C ASP A 574 -20.50 -4.91 -4.83
N HIS A 575 -20.97 -6.11 -4.52
CA HIS A 575 -21.90 -6.90 -5.33
C HIS A 575 -23.32 -6.88 -4.75
N LEU A 576 -24.33 -7.03 -5.61
CA LEU A 576 -25.72 -7.27 -5.22
C LEU A 576 -26.03 -8.78 -5.19
N PRO A 577 -26.74 -9.28 -4.18
CA PRO A 577 -27.18 -10.67 -4.13
C PRO A 577 -28.12 -11.02 -5.30
N VAL A 578 -27.96 -12.24 -5.83
CA VAL A 578 -28.84 -12.79 -6.88
C VAL A 578 -29.58 -14.00 -6.34
N LEU A 579 -30.91 -13.97 -6.43
CA LEU A 579 -31.79 -15.08 -6.05
C LEU A 579 -32.46 -15.68 -7.29
N ALA A 580 -32.49 -17.00 -7.36
CA ALA A 580 -33.10 -17.79 -8.42
C ALA A 580 -33.93 -18.96 -7.88
#